data_AF-A0A843I285-F1
#
_entry.id   AF-A0A843I285-F1
#
_cell.length_a   1.000
_cell.length_b   1.000
_cell.length_c   1.000
_cell.angle_alpha   90.00
_cell.angle_beta   90.00
_cell.angle_gamma   90.00
#
_symmetry.space_group_name_H-M   'P 1'
#
loop_
_entity.id
_entity.type
_entity.pdbx_description
1 polymer ?
#
loop_
_entity_poly.entity_id
_entity_poly.type
_entity_poly.pdbx_seq_one_letter_code
_entity_poly.pdbx_strand_id
1 'polypeptide(L)'
;MYVAGYPLGFKYWRPTSLEEALSLLRELDGEVKPLAGGQSLMALLKLRLVKADHLVDIFHIDELKYIKWEGGALRIGALATHNVVAMSKAVVEAAPLLSEAAWHIADLQVRNLGTIGGSLAHADPAANYLPALAAAKAVVAIRGPGGTREVPADAFYKGPYAPDLSKGELVVEASVRPWFNASGFYAVKLGGAAYPSAVAAFVARLEDGVVAESRAAIGAVYASPQVIEGLGVGMKAEDLARGAKALAERAVKEIAEPPIPDAHAPAEYKARLAAAALARAVEGAFSRRRLPARDGVEPLRGAGPVDSADGRVKVKLTVNGVLYEDWVEPRTLLLDYLRSKGVGEVRRGCDEGKCGACTVLMDGRAVKSCMITAAQASGRSITTMRGLMRGGELHPIQRAFVEEYALQCGWCTHGFMAAVHDYLTNIDGDADDETLRLSVRNICRCTGYVQIIKAIKKAAERMRGGPAAVLFRQ
;
A
#
# COMPACT_ATOMS: atom_id res chain seq x y z
N MET A 1 -18.39 -26.49 -7.00
CA MET A 1 -18.91 -25.50 -6.04
C MET A 1 -18.41 -24.12 -6.48
N TYR A 2 -19.28 -23.21 -6.89
CA TYR A 2 -18.90 -21.85 -7.29
C TYR A 2 -18.50 -21.09 -6.02
N VAL A 3 -17.19 -20.99 -5.74
CA VAL A 3 -16.71 -20.20 -4.60
C VAL A 3 -16.51 -18.77 -5.10
N ALA A 4 -17.48 -17.89 -4.82
CA ALA A 4 -17.28 -16.46 -5.00
C ALA A 4 -16.02 -16.03 -4.22
N GLY A 5 -15.17 -15.19 -4.81
CA GLY A 5 -13.93 -14.73 -4.17
C GLY A 5 -12.72 -15.65 -4.39
N TYR A 6 -12.69 -16.48 -5.44
CA TYR A 6 -11.57 -17.35 -5.79
C TYR A 6 -11.19 -17.23 -7.29
N PRO A 7 -9.90 -17.11 -7.65
CA PRO A 7 -9.48 -16.90 -9.04
C PRO A 7 -9.83 -18.07 -9.98
N LEU A 8 -9.91 -17.77 -11.27
CA LEU A 8 -9.78 -18.79 -12.32
C LEU A 8 -8.35 -19.37 -12.33
N GLY A 9 -8.16 -20.54 -12.94
CA GLY A 9 -6.84 -21.15 -13.08
C GLY A 9 -5.93 -20.32 -13.99
N PHE A 10 -4.63 -20.29 -13.66
CA PHE A 10 -3.58 -19.63 -14.43
C PHE A 10 -2.27 -20.40 -14.27
N LYS A 11 -1.34 -20.24 -15.21
CA LYS A 11 0.06 -20.64 -15.06
C LYS A 11 0.81 -19.59 -14.26
N TYR A 12 1.78 -20.00 -13.45
CA TYR A 12 2.54 -19.10 -12.58
C TYR A 12 4.03 -19.19 -12.89
N TRP A 13 4.66 -18.02 -13.00
CA TRP A 13 6.07 -17.85 -13.34
C TRP A 13 6.71 -16.98 -12.28
N ARG A 14 7.91 -17.33 -11.82
CA ARG A 14 8.66 -16.56 -10.83
C ARG A 14 10.07 -16.26 -11.37
N PRO A 15 10.19 -15.28 -12.28
CA PRO A 15 11.47 -14.88 -12.83
C PRO A 15 12.41 -14.38 -11.73
N THR A 16 13.71 -14.55 -11.98
CA THR A 16 14.79 -14.18 -11.04
C THR A 16 15.44 -12.84 -11.38
N SER A 17 15.16 -12.29 -12.55
CA SER A 17 15.67 -10.98 -13.02
C SER A 17 14.61 -10.19 -13.78
N LEU A 18 14.84 -8.88 -13.91
CA LEU A 18 13.98 -8.02 -14.74
C LEU A 18 13.95 -8.47 -16.21
N GLU A 19 15.09 -8.86 -16.77
CA GLU A 19 15.18 -9.26 -18.18
C GLU A 19 14.40 -10.56 -18.44
N GLU A 20 14.45 -11.54 -17.52
CA GLU A 20 13.62 -12.75 -17.61
C GLU A 20 12.12 -12.42 -17.53
N ALA A 21 11.72 -11.51 -16.63
CA ALA A 21 10.33 -11.06 -16.53
C ALA A 21 9.84 -10.40 -17.83
N LEU A 22 10.65 -9.52 -18.42
CA LEU A 22 10.32 -8.86 -19.70
C LEU A 22 10.23 -9.86 -20.86
N SER A 23 11.11 -10.88 -20.88
CA SER A 23 11.04 -11.97 -21.87
C SER A 23 9.71 -12.70 -21.77
N LEU A 24 9.31 -13.12 -20.56
CA LEU A 24 8.03 -13.80 -20.31
C LEU A 24 6.82 -12.94 -20.70
N LEU A 25 6.83 -11.65 -20.37
CA LEU A 25 5.74 -10.73 -20.72
C LEU A 25 5.60 -10.51 -22.23
N ARG A 26 6.69 -10.68 -22.98
CA ARG A 26 6.72 -10.56 -24.44
C ARG A 26 6.33 -11.85 -25.14
N GLU A 27 6.88 -12.98 -24.69
CA GLU A 27 6.89 -14.25 -25.42
C GLU A 27 5.71 -15.16 -25.10
N LEU A 28 5.11 -15.02 -23.91
CA LEU A 28 3.96 -15.84 -23.55
C LEU A 28 2.70 -15.39 -24.33
N ASP A 29 2.04 -16.38 -24.93
CA ASP A 29 0.73 -16.20 -25.56
C ASP A 29 -0.39 -16.09 -24.51
N GLY A 30 -1.49 -15.46 -24.92
CA GLY A 30 -2.66 -15.25 -24.05
C GLY A 30 -2.55 -14.03 -23.14
N GLU A 31 -3.40 -13.98 -22.12
CA GLU A 31 -3.44 -12.88 -21.14
C GLU A 31 -2.35 -13.06 -20.09
N VAL A 32 -1.27 -12.31 -20.23
CA VAL A 32 -0.15 -12.27 -19.27
C VAL A 32 -0.30 -11.07 -18.35
N LYS A 33 -0.23 -11.28 -17.04
CA LYS A 33 -0.25 -10.18 -16.05
C LYS A 33 0.98 -10.25 -15.15
N PRO A 34 1.72 -9.13 -14.99
CA PRO A 34 2.73 -9.05 -13.94
C PRO A 34 2.07 -9.00 -12.57
N LEU A 35 2.60 -9.78 -11.63
CA LEU A 35 2.18 -9.84 -10.24
C LEU A 35 3.29 -9.21 -9.38
N ALA A 36 3.08 -7.97 -8.96
CA ALA A 36 3.88 -7.34 -7.91
C ALA A 36 3.30 -7.77 -6.54
N GLY A 37 2.98 -6.81 -5.67
CA GLY A 37 2.32 -7.09 -4.40
C GLY A 37 0.95 -7.75 -4.49
N GLY A 38 0.29 -7.73 -5.64
CA GLY A 38 -1.01 -8.39 -5.87
C GLY A 38 -2.24 -7.72 -5.22
N GLN A 39 -2.07 -6.62 -4.51
CA GLN A 39 -3.13 -6.06 -3.65
C GLN A 39 -4.34 -5.49 -4.41
N SER A 40 -4.18 -5.14 -5.70
CA SER A 40 -5.30 -4.82 -6.60
C SER A 40 -5.62 -5.99 -7.54
N LEU A 41 -4.60 -6.55 -8.20
CA LEU A 41 -4.77 -7.61 -9.20
C LEU A 41 -5.48 -8.84 -8.63
N MET A 42 -5.09 -9.30 -7.43
CA MET A 42 -5.72 -10.47 -6.82
C MET A 42 -7.19 -10.23 -6.46
N ALA A 43 -7.58 -9.00 -6.11
CA ALA A 43 -8.99 -8.67 -5.91
C ALA A 43 -9.78 -8.84 -7.21
N LEU A 44 -9.25 -8.28 -8.32
CA LEU A 44 -9.89 -8.36 -9.63
C LEU A 44 -9.98 -9.80 -10.15
N LEU A 45 -8.94 -10.61 -9.96
CA LEU A 45 -8.93 -12.03 -10.33
C LEU A 45 -9.96 -12.83 -9.53
N LYS A 46 -10.06 -12.59 -8.22
CA LYS A 46 -11.03 -13.26 -7.32
C LYS A 46 -12.48 -12.89 -7.63
N LEU A 47 -12.71 -11.66 -8.05
CA LEU A 47 -14.00 -11.18 -8.54
C LEU A 47 -14.26 -11.55 -10.01
N ARG A 48 -13.24 -12.12 -10.69
CA ARG A 48 -13.27 -12.47 -12.12
C ARG A 48 -13.58 -11.28 -13.04
N LEU A 49 -13.23 -10.07 -12.60
CA LEU A 49 -13.28 -8.85 -13.40
C LEU A 49 -12.10 -8.78 -14.38
N VAL A 50 -11.02 -9.48 -14.05
CA VAL A 50 -9.86 -9.69 -14.92
C VAL A 50 -9.58 -11.19 -15.00
N LYS A 51 -9.13 -11.64 -16.17
CA LYS A 51 -8.57 -12.98 -16.37
C LYS A 51 -7.07 -12.88 -16.61
N ALA A 52 -6.35 -13.94 -16.28
CA ALA A 52 -4.96 -14.12 -16.65
C ALA A 52 -4.76 -15.60 -17.00
N ASP A 53 -4.13 -15.87 -18.12
CA ASP A 53 -3.65 -17.19 -18.48
C ASP A 53 -2.29 -17.44 -17.82
N HIS A 54 -1.49 -16.38 -17.67
CA HIS A 54 -0.16 -16.39 -17.08
C HIS A 54 -0.01 -15.27 -16.04
N LEU A 55 0.42 -15.61 -14.83
CA LEU A 55 0.89 -14.65 -13.81
C LEU A 55 2.41 -14.70 -13.71
N VAL A 56 3.06 -13.57 -13.98
CA VAL A 56 4.52 -13.40 -13.87
C VAL A 56 4.82 -12.65 -12.57
N ASP A 57 5.18 -13.37 -11.52
CA ASP A 57 5.49 -12.82 -10.19
C ASP A 57 6.85 -12.13 -10.19
N ILE A 58 6.80 -10.81 -10.29
CA ILE A 58 7.98 -9.95 -10.26
C ILE A 58 8.34 -9.53 -8.83
N PHE A 59 7.50 -9.79 -7.83
CA PHE A 59 7.69 -9.27 -6.46
C PHE A 59 9.01 -9.71 -5.82
N HIS A 60 9.64 -10.78 -6.32
CA HIS A 60 10.90 -11.31 -5.80
C HIS A 60 12.15 -10.66 -6.44
N ILE A 61 12.00 -9.85 -7.49
CA ILE A 61 13.11 -9.19 -8.19
C ILE A 61 13.64 -8.03 -7.33
N ASP A 62 14.74 -8.27 -6.64
CA ASP A 62 15.34 -7.29 -5.73
C ASP A 62 15.94 -6.08 -6.48
N GLU A 63 16.27 -6.22 -7.77
CA GLU A 63 16.74 -5.13 -8.65
C GLU A 63 15.77 -3.95 -8.71
N LEU A 64 14.47 -4.16 -8.43
CA LEU A 64 13.42 -3.14 -8.44
C LEU A 64 13.04 -2.66 -7.03
N LYS A 65 13.78 -3.06 -5.98
CA LYS A 65 13.49 -2.73 -4.57
C LYS A 65 14.57 -1.83 -3.98
N TYR A 66 14.53 -0.56 -4.37
CA TYR A 66 15.49 0.42 -3.87
C TYR A 66 14.84 1.79 -3.65
N ILE A 67 15.48 2.55 -2.77
CA ILE A 67 15.36 4.00 -2.68
C ILE A 67 16.78 4.53 -2.70
N LYS A 68 17.13 5.35 -3.70
CA LYS A 68 18.48 5.90 -3.84
C LYS A 68 18.46 7.34 -4.32
N TRP A 69 19.54 8.05 -4.04
CA TRP A 69 19.80 9.36 -4.63
C TRP A 69 20.80 9.21 -5.78
N GLU A 70 20.40 9.60 -6.99
CA GLU A 70 21.26 9.47 -8.18
C GLU A 70 20.85 10.47 -9.26
N GLY A 71 21.83 11.16 -9.85
CA GLY A 71 21.59 12.14 -10.92
C GLY A 71 20.74 13.34 -10.49
N GLY A 72 20.83 13.75 -9.23
CA GLY A 72 20.06 14.87 -8.66
C GLY A 72 18.58 14.55 -8.40
N ALA A 73 18.20 13.26 -8.43
CA ALA A 73 16.85 12.81 -8.17
C ALA A 73 16.82 11.76 -7.05
N LEU A 74 15.74 11.76 -6.27
CA LEU A 74 15.32 10.60 -5.50
C LEU A 74 14.70 9.60 -6.46
N ARG A 75 15.27 8.39 -6.53
CA ARG A 75 14.82 7.28 -7.38
C ARG A 75 14.24 6.17 -6.53
N ILE A 76 13.03 5.73 -6.86
CA ILE A 76 12.27 4.72 -6.13
C ILE A 76 11.94 3.57 -7.09
N GLY A 77 12.52 2.40 -6.84
CA GLY A 77 12.25 1.21 -7.63
C GLY A 77 10.78 0.78 -7.56
N ALA A 78 10.25 0.26 -8.66
CA ALA A 78 8.84 -0.08 -8.81
C ALA A 78 8.28 -1.08 -7.78
N LEU A 79 9.16 -1.87 -7.15
CA LEU A 79 8.79 -2.84 -6.11
C LEU A 79 9.07 -2.37 -4.69
N ALA A 80 9.47 -1.11 -4.50
CA ALA A 80 9.39 -0.47 -3.19
C ALA A 80 7.94 -0.53 -2.70
N THR A 81 7.72 -1.19 -1.55
CA THR A 81 6.39 -1.34 -1.00
C THR A 81 5.91 -0.01 -0.44
N HIS A 82 4.59 0.17 -0.32
CA HIS A 82 4.03 1.39 0.25
C HIS A 82 4.60 1.66 1.64
N ASN A 83 4.85 0.62 2.44
CA ASN A 83 5.43 0.79 3.77
C ASN A 83 6.89 1.28 3.74
N VAL A 84 7.68 0.80 2.77
CA VAL A 84 9.04 1.32 2.53
C VAL A 84 9.01 2.78 2.09
N VAL A 85 8.11 3.15 1.18
CA VAL A 85 7.94 4.55 0.73
C VAL A 85 7.42 5.45 1.87
N ALA A 86 6.48 4.97 2.68
CA ALA A 86 5.89 5.72 3.78
C ALA A 86 6.92 6.09 4.86
N MET A 87 7.82 5.17 5.19
CA MET A 87 8.75 5.33 6.32
C MET A 87 10.18 5.68 5.93
N SER A 88 10.56 5.64 4.65
CA SER A 88 11.93 5.97 4.27
C SER A 88 12.23 7.44 4.54
N LYS A 89 13.25 7.70 5.36
CA LYS A 89 13.72 9.06 5.64
C LYS A 89 14.16 9.80 4.39
N ALA A 90 14.83 9.11 3.45
CA ALA A 90 15.19 9.69 2.16
C ALA A 90 13.95 10.16 1.36
N VAL A 91 12.84 9.43 1.43
CA VAL A 91 11.56 9.86 0.85
C VAL A 91 10.98 11.04 1.62
N VAL A 92 10.97 10.99 2.95
CA VAL A 92 10.44 12.07 3.80
C VAL A 92 11.21 13.38 3.59
N GLU A 93 12.51 13.33 3.36
CA GLU A 93 13.35 14.52 3.17
C GLU A 93 13.25 15.08 1.74
N ALA A 94 13.29 14.22 0.72
CA ALA A 94 13.33 14.68 -0.68
C ALA A 94 11.94 14.77 -1.36
N ALA A 95 10.98 13.96 -0.93
CA ALA A 95 9.63 13.91 -1.50
C ALA A 95 8.55 13.56 -0.44
N PRO A 96 8.39 14.39 0.62
CA PRO A 96 7.50 14.13 1.76
C PRO A 96 6.06 13.77 1.36
N LEU A 97 5.51 14.38 0.31
CA LEU A 97 4.18 14.06 -0.19
C LEU A 97 4.00 12.59 -0.63
N LEU A 98 5.06 11.91 -1.07
CA LEU A 98 5.00 10.49 -1.41
C LEU A 98 4.92 9.61 -0.16
N SER A 99 5.62 10.00 0.91
CA SER A 99 5.50 9.36 2.22
C SER A 99 4.08 9.56 2.77
N GLU A 100 3.57 10.79 2.78
CA GLU A 100 2.22 11.10 3.24
C GLU A 100 1.14 10.37 2.41
N ALA A 101 1.29 10.35 1.08
CA ALA A 101 0.41 9.58 0.22
C ALA A 101 0.40 8.10 0.60
N ALA A 102 1.58 7.51 0.78
CA ALA A 102 1.74 6.10 1.14
C ALA A 102 1.10 5.76 2.49
N TRP A 103 1.22 6.62 3.51
CA TRP A 103 0.59 6.45 4.81
C TRP A 103 -0.94 6.36 4.75
N HIS A 104 -1.57 7.02 3.77
CA HIS A 104 -3.03 6.99 3.57
C HIS A 104 -3.51 5.83 2.69
N ILE A 105 -2.59 5.03 2.13
CA ILE A 105 -2.92 3.83 1.35
C ILE A 105 -3.37 2.71 2.30
N ALA A 106 -4.61 2.27 2.08
CA ALA A 106 -5.22 1.08 2.68
C ALA A 106 -4.93 0.90 4.19
N ASP A 107 -4.37 -0.25 4.57
CA ASP A 107 -3.93 -0.63 5.91
C ASP A 107 -2.51 -1.18 5.87
N LEU A 108 -1.93 -1.42 7.05
CA LEU A 108 -0.54 -1.92 7.17
C LEU A 108 -0.33 -3.21 6.35
N GLN A 109 -1.29 -4.12 6.37
CA GLN A 109 -1.17 -5.40 5.67
C GLN A 109 -1.09 -5.23 4.15
N VAL A 110 -1.88 -4.32 3.59
CA VAL A 110 -1.79 -3.96 2.18
C VAL A 110 -0.48 -3.22 1.90
N ARG A 111 -0.05 -2.30 2.78
CA ARG A 111 1.18 -1.54 2.57
C ARG A 111 2.45 -2.36 2.60
N ASN A 112 2.46 -3.48 3.31
CA ASN A 112 3.61 -4.40 3.35
C ASN A 112 3.85 -5.13 2.02
N LEU A 113 2.85 -5.22 1.15
CA LEU A 113 2.97 -5.92 -0.14
C LEU A 113 2.74 -5.02 -1.34
N GLY A 114 1.75 -4.13 -1.29
CA GLY A 114 1.45 -3.19 -2.37
C GLY A 114 2.67 -2.32 -2.68
N THR A 115 2.95 -2.10 -3.96
CA THR A 115 4.15 -1.39 -4.42
C THR A 115 3.81 -0.12 -5.17
N ILE A 116 4.72 0.85 -5.16
CA ILE A 116 4.53 2.11 -5.90
C ILE A 116 4.33 1.83 -7.40
N GLY A 117 5.14 0.97 -8.02
CA GLY A 117 5.00 0.62 -9.42
C GLY A 117 3.71 -0.13 -9.73
N GLY A 118 3.25 -0.99 -8.81
CA GLY A 118 1.96 -1.67 -8.94
C GLY A 118 0.79 -0.69 -8.88
N SER A 119 0.83 0.31 -8.00
CA SER A 119 -0.17 1.38 -7.94
C SER A 119 -0.17 2.24 -9.20
N LEU A 120 1.01 2.58 -9.73
CA LEU A 120 1.17 3.35 -10.96
C LEU A 120 0.59 2.59 -12.16
N ALA A 121 1.02 1.34 -12.36
CA ALA A 121 0.56 0.50 -13.45
C ALA A 121 -0.92 0.10 -13.35
N HIS A 122 -1.50 0.13 -12.14
CA HIS A 122 -2.93 -0.10 -11.98
C HIS A 122 -3.77 1.09 -12.46
N ALA A 123 -3.25 2.32 -12.30
CA ALA A 123 -3.88 3.57 -12.76
C ALA A 123 -5.35 3.76 -12.32
N ASP A 124 -5.68 3.35 -11.09
CA ASP A 124 -6.97 3.69 -10.48
C ASP A 124 -7.04 5.21 -10.21
N PRO A 125 -8.03 5.96 -10.71
CA PRO A 125 -8.15 7.41 -10.49
C PRO A 125 -8.15 7.83 -9.02
N ALA A 126 -8.51 6.92 -8.10
CA ALA A 126 -8.51 7.17 -6.67
C ALA A 126 -7.17 6.84 -5.97
N ALA A 127 -6.15 6.40 -6.71
CA ALA A 127 -4.85 6.06 -6.13
C ALA A 127 -4.12 7.30 -5.58
N ASN A 128 -3.64 7.19 -4.34
CA ASN A 128 -3.02 8.30 -3.60
C ASN A 128 -1.77 8.87 -4.28
N TYR A 129 -0.97 8.03 -4.95
CA TYR A 129 0.28 8.48 -5.57
C TYR A 129 0.06 9.35 -6.80
N LEU A 130 -1.06 9.23 -7.52
CA LEU A 130 -1.25 9.95 -8.78
C LEU A 130 -1.15 11.47 -8.60
N PRO A 131 -1.97 12.12 -7.74
CA PRO A 131 -1.83 13.55 -7.50
C PRO A 131 -0.50 13.90 -6.84
N ALA A 132 0.06 13.04 -5.97
CA ALA A 132 1.33 13.33 -5.33
C ALA A 132 2.49 13.39 -6.34
N LEU A 133 2.59 12.42 -7.25
CA LEU A 133 3.60 12.38 -8.30
C LEU A 133 3.39 13.49 -9.33
N ALA A 134 2.13 13.79 -9.68
CA ALA A 134 1.81 14.91 -10.56
C ALA A 134 2.25 16.25 -9.94
N ALA A 135 1.88 16.54 -8.69
CA ALA A 135 2.29 17.77 -8.02
C ALA A 135 3.83 17.90 -7.91
N ALA A 136 4.53 16.79 -7.66
CA ALA A 136 6.00 16.76 -7.56
C ALA A 136 6.75 16.94 -8.89
N LYS A 137 6.06 16.97 -10.05
CA LYS A 137 6.70 16.86 -11.38
C LYS A 137 7.56 15.59 -11.50
N ALA A 138 7.06 14.48 -10.94
CA ALA A 138 7.77 13.21 -10.95
C ALA A 138 7.86 12.63 -12.36
N VAL A 139 8.81 11.73 -12.57
CA VAL A 139 9.01 10.99 -13.82
C VAL A 139 8.86 9.50 -13.54
N VAL A 140 8.18 8.79 -14.43
CA VAL A 140 7.99 7.33 -14.39
C VAL A 140 8.87 6.71 -15.46
N ALA A 141 9.77 5.80 -15.07
CA ALA A 141 10.59 5.04 -15.99
C ALA A 141 9.93 3.72 -16.32
N ILE A 142 9.89 3.40 -17.62
CA ILE A 142 9.24 2.23 -18.19
C ILE A 142 10.29 1.47 -18.99
N ARG A 143 10.41 0.17 -18.74
CA ARG A 143 11.30 -0.72 -19.46
C ARG A 143 10.48 -1.66 -20.34
N GLY A 144 10.87 -1.79 -21.59
CA GLY A 144 10.27 -2.71 -22.55
C GLY A 144 11.27 -3.22 -23.57
N PRO A 145 10.81 -3.85 -24.67
CA PRO A 145 11.67 -4.42 -25.70
C PRO A 145 12.61 -3.40 -26.37
N GLY A 146 12.17 -2.14 -26.49
CA GLY A 146 12.96 -1.05 -27.09
C GLY A 146 13.92 -0.35 -26.13
N GLY A 147 14.10 -0.86 -24.91
CA GLY A 147 14.91 -0.24 -23.87
C GLY A 147 14.07 0.51 -22.82
N THR A 148 14.66 1.53 -22.20
CA THR A 148 14.02 2.31 -21.14
C THR A 148 13.57 3.66 -21.69
N ARG A 149 12.32 4.04 -21.38
CA ARG A 149 11.78 5.38 -21.66
C ARG A 149 11.28 6.03 -20.37
N GLU A 150 11.30 7.34 -20.34
CA GLU A 150 10.84 8.15 -19.21
C GLU A 150 9.61 8.97 -19.63
N VAL A 151 8.61 9.03 -18.74
CA VAL A 151 7.35 9.74 -18.97
C VAL A 151 7.04 10.62 -17.77
N PRO A 152 6.70 11.91 -17.93
CA PRO A 152 6.19 12.73 -16.84
C PRO A 152 4.97 12.07 -16.18
N ALA A 153 4.89 12.09 -14.85
CA ALA A 153 3.83 11.39 -14.14
C ALA A 153 2.44 11.87 -14.54
N ASP A 154 2.24 13.18 -14.73
CA ASP A 154 0.98 13.76 -15.22
C ASP A 154 0.63 13.38 -16.68
N ALA A 155 1.60 12.93 -17.47
CA ALA A 155 1.39 12.38 -18.81
C ALA A 155 1.25 10.85 -18.83
N PHE A 156 1.66 10.14 -17.77
CA PHE A 156 1.65 8.68 -17.70
C PHE A 156 0.23 8.11 -17.57
N TYR A 157 -0.72 8.87 -17.01
CA TYR A 157 -2.11 8.42 -16.86
C TYR A 157 -2.96 8.96 -18.01
N LYS A 158 -3.51 8.06 -18.84
CA LYS A 158 -4.37 8.43 -19.98
C LYS A 158 -5.86 8.36 -19.65
N GLY A 159 -6.20 7.80 -18.49
CA GLY A 159 -7.57 7.68 -17.99
C GLY A 159 -7.70 6.57 -16.94
N PRO A 160 -8.92 6.27 -16.48
CA PRO A 160 -9.18 5.24 -15.49
C PRO A 160 -8.69 3.86 -15.95
N TYR A 161 -7.75 3.28 -15.21
CA TYR A 161 -7.11 2.00 -15.50
C TYR A 161 -6.37 1.96 -16.85
N ALA A 162 -5.99 3.13 -17.38
CA ALA A 162 -5.31 3.28 -18.66
C ALA A 162 -3.96 4.00 -18.46
N PRO A 163 -2.93 3.29 -17.96
CA PRO A 163 -1.57 3.82 -17.93
C PRO A 163 -0.98 3.86 -19.35
N ASP A 164 0.04 4.70 -19.54
CA ASP A 164 0.87 4.72 -20.75
C ASP A 164 1.84 3.53 -20.76
N LEU A 165 1.29 2.31 -20.85
CA LEU A 165 2.03 1.05 -20.91
C LEU A 165 1.56 0.20 -22.09
N SER A 166 2.53 -0.32 -22.85
CA SER A 166 2.32 -1.25 -23.95
C SER A 166 2.55 -2.70 -23.50
N LYS A 167 2.15 -3.66 -24.34
CA LYS A 167 2.44 -5.10 -24.12
C LYS A 167 3.95 -5.30 -23.97
N GLY A 168 4.34 -6.06 -22.94
CA GLY A 168 5.75 -6.36 -22.66
C GLY A 168 6.51 -5.24 -21.92
N GLU A 169 5.85 -4.14 -21.55
CA GLU A 169 6.44 -3.08 -20.74
C GLU A 169 6.16 -3.25 -19.24
N LEU A 170 7.11 -2.78 -18.43
CA LEU A 170 6.99 -2.67 -16.98
C LEU A 170 7.36 -1.27 -16.50
N VAL A 171 6.61 -0.75 -15.54
CA VAL A 171 7.10 0.35 -14.71
C VAL A 171 8.26 -0.19 -13.87
N VAL A 172 9.42 0.46 -13.94
CA VAL A 172 10.63 0.04 -13.21
C VAL A 172 11.05 1.03 -12.14
N GLU A 173 10.68 2.30 -12.27
CA GLU A 173 11.07 3.36 -11.33
C GLU A 173 10.06 4.52 -11.36
N ALA A 174 9.91 5.19 -10.21
CA ALA A 174 9.44 6.56 -10.14
C ALA A 174 10.56 7.44 -9.55
N SER A 175 10.79 8.62 -10.13
CA SER A 175 11.81 9.55 -9.66
C SER A 175 11.27 10.97 -9.46
N VAL A 176 11.84 11.66 -8.46
CA VAL A 176 11.51 13.04 -8.13
C VAL A 176 12.80 13.84 -8.01
N ARG A 177 12.89 14.94 -8.76
CA ARG A 177 13.92 15.97 -8.55
C ARG A 177 13.32 17.05 -7.65
N PRO A 178 13.75 17.17 -6.38
CA PRO A 178 13.16 18.14 -5.46
C PRO A 178 13.36 19.57 -5.97
N TRP A 179 12.27 20.31 -6.10
CA TRP A 179 12.26 21.73 -6.48
C TRP A 179 11.45 22.59 -5.51
N PHE A 180 10.85 21.97 -4.48
CA PHE A 180 9.98 22.60 -3.50
C PHE A 180 10.56 22.45 -2.09
N ASN A 181 10.20 23.35 -1.19
CA ASN A 181 10.57 23.32 0.23
C ASN A 181 9.36 23.44 1.18
N ALA A 182 8.15 23.51 0.62
CA ALA A 182 6.88 23.37 1.33
C ALA A 182 6.00 22.37 0.57
N SER A 183 5.30 21.50 1.30
CA SER A 183 4.45 20.46 0.71
C SER A 183 3.39 19.98 1.67
N GLY A 184 2.19 19.70 1.18
CA GLY A 184 1.15 19.07 1.98
C GLY A 184 0.31 18.10 1.15
N PHE A 185 -0.20 17.08 1.82
CA PHE A 185 -1.05 16.04 1.24
C PHE A 185 -2.30 15.85 2.08
N TYR A 186 -3.45 15.69 1.42
CA TYR A 186 -4.69 15.37 2.09
C TYR A 186 -5.51 14.37 1.29
N ALA A 187 -6.03 13.34 1.98
CA ALA A 187 -6.94 12.37 1.41
C ALA A 187 -8.14 12.15 2.35
N VAL A 188 -9.34 12.16 1.78
CA VAL A 188 -10.60 11.94 2.52
C VAL A 188 -11.32 10.71 1.97
N LYS A 189 -11.90 9.91 2.87
CA LYS A 189 -12.72 8.73 2.55
C LYS A 189 -14.10 8.92 3.17
N LEU A 190 -15.16 8.93 2.35
CA LEU A 190 -16.54 9.01 2.85
C LEU A 190 -17.10 7.63 3.17
N GLY A 191 -17.94 7.54 4.19
CA GLY A 191 -18.84 6.39 4.40
C GLY A 191 -18.15 5.01 4.49
N GLY A 192 -16.89 4.94 4.93
CA GLY A 192 -16.14 3.69 4.97
C GLY A 192 -15.65 3.20 3.60
N ALA A 193 -15.62 4.06 2.58
CA ALA A 193 -15.06 3.76 1.26
C ALA A 193 -13.64 3.17 1.37
N ALA A 194 -13.36 2.16 0.55
CA ALA A 194 -12.04 1.52 0.50
C ALA A 194 -10.97 2.50 -0.04
N TYR A 195 -11.38 3.30 -1.02
CA TYR A 195 -10.56 4.31 -1.70
C TYR A 195 -10.94 5.74 -1.27
N PRO A 196 -10.02 6.71 -1.42
CA PRO A 196 -10.33 8.13 -1.26
C PRO A 196 -11.49 8.59 -2.14
N SER A 197 -12.33 9.46 -1.60
CA SER A 197 -13.37 10.19 -2.33
C SER A 197 -12.82 11.50 -2.94
N ALA A 198 -11.76 12.04 -2.36
CA ALA A 198 -10.96 13.13 -2.91
C ALA A 198 -9.52 13.03 -2.35
N VAL A 199 -8.54 13.38 -3.19
CA VAL A 199 -7.13 13.51 -2.80
C VAL A 199 -6.60 14.82 -3.36
N ALA A 200 -5.81 15.54 -2.58
CA ALA A 200 -5.07 16.68 -3.06
C ALA A 200 -3.62 16.64 -2.55
N ALA A 201 -2.70 17.04 -3.43
CA ALA A 201 -1.32 17.29 -3.10
C ALA A 201 -0.97 18.73 -3.52
N PHE A 202 -0.19 19.41 -2.70
CA PHE A 202 0.29 20.77 -2.96
C PHE A 202 1.79 20.82 -2.66
N VAL A 203 2.54 21.51 -3.51
CA VAL A 203 3.96 21.82 -3.30
C VAL A 203 4.24 23.27 -3.67
N ALA A 204 5.19 23.88 -2.97
CA ALA A 204 5.66 25.23 -3.27
C ALA A 204 7.15 25.40 -3.00
N ARG A 205 7.79 26.24 -3.81
CA ARG A 205 9.10 26.81 -3.57
C ARG A 205 8.94 28.19 -2.97
N LEU A 206 9.36 28.33 -1.72
CA LEU A 206 9.36 29.60 -0.99
C LEU A 206 10.70 30.30 -1.12
N GLU A 207 10.68 31.59 -1.42
CA GLU A 207 11.79 32.53 -1.34
C GLU A 207 11.41 33.63 -0.33
N ASP A 208 12.20 33.78 0.74
CA ASP A 208 11.92 34.75 1.83
C ASP A 208 10.48 34.67 2.40
N GLY A 209 9.95 33.44 2.47
CA GLY A 209 8.59 33.18 2.96
C GLY A 209 7.47 33.51 1.97
N VAL A 210 7.80 33.90 0.74
CA VAL A 210 6.87 34.17 -0.36
C VAL A 210 6.89 33.02 -1.35
N VAL A 211 5.72 32.65 -1.88
CA VAL A 211 5.59 31.60 -2.87
C VAL A 211 6.14 32.08 -4.22
N ALA A 212 7.31 31.57 -4.62
CA ALA A 212 7.93 31.86 -5.91
C ALA A 212 7.37 30.95 -7.02
N GLU A 213 7.11 29.69 -6.70
CA GLU A 213 6.53 28.70 -7.61
C GLU A 213 5.65 27.73 -6.80
N SER A 214 4.54 27.29 -7.36
CA SER A 214 3.70 26.27 -6.73
C SER A 214 2.98 25.40 -7.76
N ARG A 215 2.67 24.17 -7.34
CA ARG A 215 1.92 23.20 -8.11
C ARG A 215 1.00 22.43 -7.17
N ALA A 216 -0.23 22.21 -7.59
CA ALA A 216 -1.17 21.32 -6.92
C ALA A 216 -1.69 20.26 -7.88
N ALA A 217 -2.18 19.15 -7.34
CA ALA A 217 -2.91 18.16 -8.12
C ALA A 217 -4.07 17.57 -7.29
N ILE A 218 -5.21 17.39 -7.95
CA ILE A 218 -6.42 16.80 -7.35
C ILE A 218 -6.73 15.46 -8.04
N GLY A 219 -6.89 14.40 -7.25
CA GLY A 219 -7.26 13.05 -7.71
C GLY A 219 -8.55 12.54 -7.07
N ALA A 220 -8.98 11.33 -7.46
CA ALA A 220 -10.21 10.63 -7.03
C ALA A 220 -11.56 11.29 -7.41
N VAL A 221 -11.53 12.50 -7.96
CA VAL A 221 -12.71 13.28 -8.33
C VAL A 221 -12.96 13.29 -9.85
N TYR A 222 -11.89 13.17 -10.64
CA TYR A 222 -11.87 13.25 -12.10
C TYR A 222 -11.28 11.97 -12.71
N ALA A 223 -11.32 11.83 -14.03
CA ALA A 223 -10.80 10.66 -14.74
C ALA A 223 -9.27 10.53 -14.61
N SER A 224 -8.58 11.67 -14.53
CA SER A 224 -7.14 11.81 -14.30
C SER A 224 -6.86 12.93 -13.28
N PRO A 225 -5.67 12.94 -12.65
CA PRO A 225 -5.29 14.03 -11.76
C PRO A 225 -5.36 15.38 -12.47
N GLN A 226 -6.05 16.35 -11.87
CA GLN A 226 -6.14 17.71 -12.39
C GLN A 226 -5.03 18.55 -11.76
N VAL A 227 -4.12 19.05 -12.58
CA VAL A 227 -2.99 19.86 -12.14
C VAL A 227 -3.36 21.34 -12.14
N ILE A 228 -2.97 22.05 -11.09
CA ILE A 228 -3.15 23.49 -10.94
C ILE A 228 -1.77 24.12 -10.73
N GLU A 229 -1.35 24.98 -11.64
CA GLU A 229 -0.07 25.70 -11.56
C GLU A 229 -0.26 27.06 -10.88
N GLY A 230 0.75 27.51 -10.14
CA GLY A 230 0.84 28.89 -9.67
C GLY A 230 -0.16 29.30 -8.58
N LEU A 231 -0.76 28.34 -7.87
CA LEU A 231 -1.67 28.61 -6.77
C LEU A 231 -0.96 29.40 -5.65
N GLY A 232 -1.35 30.67 -5.47
CA GLY A 232 -0.82 31.54 -4.43
C GLY A 232 0.58 32.12 -4.70
N VAL A 233 1.08 32.08 -5.94
CA VAL A 233 2.35 32.73 -6.30
C VAL A 233 2.30 34.23 -5.94
N GLY A 234 3.38 34.71 -5.33
CA GLY A 234 3.50 36.08 -4.81
C GLY A 234 2.87 36.32 -3.44
N MET A 235 2.15 35.34 -2.87
CA MET A 235 1.62 35.44 -1.51
C MET A 235 2.66 35.01 -0.48
N LYS A 236 2.61 35.60 0.72
CA LYS A 236 3.30 35.03 1.88
C LYS A 236 2.67 33.70 2.27
N ALA A 237 3.48 32.78 2.77
CA ALA A 237 3.02 31.45 3.22
C ALA A 237 1.83 31.52 4.19
N GLU A 238 1.87 32.44 5.16
CA GLU A 238 0.78 32.63 6.14
C GLU A 238 -0.52 33.14 5.49
N ASP A 239 -0.42 34.02 4.50
CA ASP A 239 -1.58 34.54 3.77
C ASP A 239 -2.20 33.48 2.86
N LEU A 240 -1.36 32.68 2.21
CA LEU A 240 -1.81 31.53 1.43
C LEU A 240 -2.52 30.50 2.33
N ALA A 241 -1.96 30.19 3.50
CA ALA A 241 -2.60 29.27 4.45
C ALA A 241 -3.96 29.80 4.93
N ARG A 242 -4.06 31.09 5.30
CA ARG A 242 -5.33 31.72 5.72
C ARG A 242 -6.36 31.79 4.59
N GLY A 243 -5.91 32.03 3.36
CA GLY A 243 -6.75 32.14 2.16
C GLY A 243 -7.05 30.80 1.47
N ALA A 244 -6.52 29.68 1.98
CA ALA A 244 -6.50 28.39 1.29
C ALA A 244 -7.88 27.93 0.82
N LYS A 245 -8.91 28.10 1.66
CA LYS A 245 -10.29 27.71 1.32
C LYS A 245 -10.81 28.45 0.08
N ALA A 246 -10.75 29.77 0.07
CA ALA A 246 -11.29 30.58 -1.03
C ALA A 246 -10.51 30.35 -2.34
N LEU A 247 -9.18 30.20 -2.25
CA LEU A 247 -8.33 29.88 -3.38
C LEU A 247 -8.65 28.50 -3.96
N ALA A 248 -8.82 27.49 -3.10
CA ALA A 248 -9.15 26.14 -3.53
C ALA A 248 -10.53 26.06 -4.19
N GLU A 249 -11.54 26.74 -3.63
CA GLU A 249 -12.89 26.82 -4.22
C GLU A 249 -12.86 27.45 -5.62
N ARG A 250 -12.09 28.52 -5.81
CA ARG A 250 -11.88 29.15 -7.11
C ARG A 250 -11.16 28.21 -8.09
N ALA A 251 -10.04 27.62 -7.66
CA ALA A 251 -9.24 26.76 -8.52
C ALA A 251 -10.04 25.53 -9.00
N VAL A 252 -10.83 24.90 -8.12
CA VAL A 252 -11.69 23.77 -8.49
C VAL A 252 -12.79 24.17 -9.47
N LYS A 253 -13.33 25.38 -9.36
CA LYS A 253 -14.35 25.90 -10.30
C LYS A 253 -13.78 26.15 -11.70
N GLU A 254 -12.48 26.43 -11.81
CA GLU A 254 -11.79 26.68 -13.09
C GLU A 254 -11.37 25.37 -13.79
N ILE A 255 -11.49 24.21 -13.13
CA ILE A 255 -11.24 22.90 -13.76
C ILE A 255 -12.32 22.63 -14.83
N ALA A 256 -11.87 22.40 -16.07
CA ALA A 256 -12.75 22.16 -17.21
C ALA A 256 -13.40 20.77 -17.18
N GLU A 257 -12.69 19.76 -16.66
CA GLU A 257 -13.22 18.39 -16.58
C GLU A 257 -14.31 18.30 -15.50
N PRO A 258 -15.48 17.71 -15.79
CA PRO A 258 -16.53 17.57 -14.80
C PRO A 258 -16.18 16.49 -13.75
N PRO A 259 -16.53 16.69 -12.47
CA PRO A 259 -16.40 15.65 -11.44
C PRO A 259 -17.23 14.40 -11.77
N ILE A 260 -16.68 13.21 -11.50
CA ILE A 260 -17.34 11.92 -11.76
C ILE A 260 -18.05 11.44 -10.49
N PRO A 261 -19.40 11.31 -10.50
CA PRO A 261 -20.14 10.80 -9.35
C PRO A 261 -19.84 9.32 -9.07
N ASP A 262 -20.07 8.88 -7.84
CA ASP A 262 -19.99 7.45 -7.48
C ASP A 262 -21.07 7.07 -6.46
N ALA A 263 -20.99 5.83 -5.96
CA ALA A 263 -21.93 5.29 -4.97
C ALA A 263 -21.90 6.02 -3.61
N HIS A 264 -20.88 6.86 -3.35
CA HIS A 264 -20.70 7.58 -2.09
C HIS A 264 -21.04 9.06 -2.19
N ALA A 265 -20.92 9.67 -3.38
CA ALA A 265 -21.11 11.11 -3.54
C ALA A 265 -21.55 11.51 -4.96
N PRO A 266 -22.52 12.43 -5.09
CA PRO A 266 -22.81 13.09 -6.37
C PRO A 266 -21.68 14.03 -6.79
N ALA A 267 -21.61 14.35 -8.09
CA ALA A 267 -20.56 15.17 -8.70
C ALA A 267 -20.35 16.53 -8.01
N GLU A 268 -21.45 17.23 -7.70
CA GLU A 268 -21.40 18.53 -7.01
C GLU A 268 -20.76 18.41 -5.62
N TYR A 269 -21.09 17.35 -4.88
CA TYR A 269 -20.49 17.12 -3.56
C TYR A 269 -19.00 16.78 -3.69
N LYS A 270 -18.61 16.01 -4.71
CA LYS A 270 -17.20 15.74 -4.98
C LYS A 270 -16.39 16.99 -5.34
N ALA A 271 -16.95 17.95 -6.06
CA ALA A 271 -16.28 19.25 -6.28
C ALA A 271 -16.03 19.98 -4.95
N ARG A 272 -17.00 19.97 -4.03
CA ARG A 272 -16.82 20.55 -2.68
C ARG A 272 -15.75 19.82 -1.88
N LEU A 273 -15.69 18.49 -1.99
CA LEU A 273 -14.63 17.68 -1.36
C LEU A 273 -13.26 17.96 -1.96
N ALA A 274 -13.16 18.15 -3.28
CA ALA A 274 -11.93 18.53 -3.96
C ALA A 274 -11.39 19.85 -3.40
N ALA A 275 -12.25 20.88 -3.30
CA ALA A 275 -11.87 22.18 -2.77
C ALA A 275 -11.44 22.08 -1.30
N ALA A 276 -12.19 21.33 -0.48
CA ALA A 276 -11.82 21.09 0.91
C ALA A 276 -10.48 20.34 1.04
N ALA A 277 -10.25 19.31 0.22
CA ALA A 277 -9.01 18.55 0.22
C ALA A 277 -7.82 19.42 -0.20
N LEU A 278 -7.96 20.22 -1.25
CA LEU A 278 -6.92 21.15 -1.71
C LEU A 278 -6.62 22.20 -0.63
N ALA A 279 -7.63 22.79 0.00
CA ALA A 279 -7.43 23.73 1.10
C ALA A 279 -6.64 23.10 2.25
N ARG A 280 -6.98 21.87 2.65
CA ARG A 280 -6.25 21.13 3.70
C ARG A 280 -4.82 20.77 3.28
N ALA A 281 -4.58 20.45 2.02
CA ALA A 281 -3.23 20.20 1.51
C ALA A 281 -2.37 21.49 1.55
N VAL A 282 -2.94 22.64 1.19
CA VAL A 282 -2.27 23.95 1.25
C VAL A 282 -1.97 24.34 2.71
N GLU A 283 -2.96 24.24 3.62
CA GLU A 283 -2.75 24.46 5.05
C GLU A 283 -1.68 23.52 5.62
N GLY A 284 -1.75 22.24 5.22
CA GLY A 284 -0.82 21.20 5.62
C GLY A 284 0.63 21.51 5.26
N ALA A 285 0.85 22.22 4.14
CA ALA A 285 2.18 22.55 3.65
C ALA A 285 3.00 23.47 4.54
N PHE A 286 2.34 24.15 5.48
CA PHE A 286 2.96 25.05 6.44
C PHE A 286 2.83 24.53 7.88
N SER A 287 2.33 23.30 8.04
CA SER A 287 2.19 22.62 9.33
C SER A 287 3.17 21.44 9.41
N ARG A 288 3.74 21.18 10.59
CA ARG A 288 4.63 20.02 10.78
C ARG A 288 3.81 18.80 11.19
N ARG A 289 3.45 17.93 10.25
CA ARG A 289 2.95 16.58 10.55
C ARG A 289 4.14 15.64 10.71
N ARG A 290 4.21 14.92 11.83
CA ARG A 290 5.28 13.93 12.07
C ARG A 290 4.71 12.53 11.98
N LEU A 291 4.96 11.87 10.85
CA LEU A 291 4.72 10.44 10.70
C LEU A 291 6.05 9.69 10.92
N PRO A 292 6.03 8.41 11.33
CA PRO A 292 7.26 7.65 11.56
C PRO A 292 8.15 7.59 10.31
N ALA A 293 9.44 7.84 10.49
CA ALA A 293 10.47 7.76 9.46
C ALA A 293 11.72 7.04 9.99
N ARG A 294 12.43 6.31 9.12
CA ARG A 294 13.58 5.45 9.43
C ARG A 294 14.63 5.55 8.31
N ASP A 295 15.92 5.47 8.66
CA ASP A 295 17.02 5.49 7.68
C ASP A 295 16.98 4.26 6.74
N GLY A 296 16.45 3.13 7.22
CA GLY A 296 16.26 1.90 6.44
C GLY A 296 14.95 1.21 6.80
N VAL A 297 14.20 0.80 5.77
CA VAL A 297 13.04 -0.08 5.90
C VAL A 297 13.30 -1.28 5.01
N GLU A 298 13.69 -2.40 5.61
CA GLU A 298 13.99 -3.60 4.84
C GLU A 298 12.75 -4.10 4.10
N PRO A 299 12.79 -4.18 2.76
CA PRO A 299 11.70 -4.75 1.99
C PRO A 299 11.66 -6.27 2.19
N LEU A 300 10.51 -6.87 1.91
CA LEU A 300 10.42 -8.33 1.77
C LEU A 300 11.23 -8.75 0.52
N ARG A 301 12.42 -9.31 0.72
CA ARG A 301 13.35 -9.76 -0.34
C ARG A 301 13.02 -11.14 -0.87
N GLY A 302 13.34 -11.42 -2.13
CA GLY A 302 12.87 -12.61 -2.86
C GLY A 302 13.17 -13.97 -2.20
N ALA A 303 12.35 -14.98 -2.53
CA ALA A 303 12.45 -16.35 -2.02
C ALA A 303 12.73 -17.35 -3.16
N GLY A 304 13.81 -17.16 -3.92
CA GLY A 304 14.27 -18.07 -5.00
C GLY A 304 13.28 -18.32 -6.15
N PRO A 305 13.57 -19.19 -7.13
CA PRO A 305 12.61 -19.66 -8.15
C PRO A 305 11.67 -20.74 -7.57
N VAL A 306 10.48 -20.95 -8.16
CA VAL A 306 9.61 -22.10 -7.80
C VAL A 306 9.65 -23.17 -8.88
N ASP A 307 9.61 -24.43 -8.48
CA ASP A 307 9.43 -25.54 -9.41
C ASP A 307 7.97 -25.61 -9.87
N SER A 308 7.75 -25.88 -11.15
CA SER A 308 6.43 -26.11 -11.73
C SER A 308 6.42 -27.39 -12.57
N ALA A 309 5.37 -28.19 -12.42
CA ALA A 309 5.18 -29.46 -13.12
C ALA A 309 3.67 -29.78 -13.18
N ASP A 310 3.21 -30.35 -14.31
CA ASP A 310 1.82 -30.79 -14.51
C ASP A 310 0.76 -29.71 -14.17
N GLY A 311 1.06 -28.44 -14.47
CA GLY A 311 0.17 -27.31 -14.15
C GLY A 311 0.06 -26.96 -12.66
N ARG A 312 0.93 -27.51 -11.82
CA ARG A 312 1.03 -27.28 -10.38
C ARG A 312 2.36 -26.61 -10.04
N VAL A 313 2.42 -26.00 -8.86
CA VAL A 313 3.63 -25.35 -8.32
C VAL A 313 4.03 -26.03 -7.02
N LYS A 314 5.33 -26.29 -6.85
CA LYS A 314 5.88 -26.78 -5.59
C LYS A 314 6.02 -25.62 -4.61
N VAL A 315 5.27 -25.68 -3.52
CA VAL A 315 5.29 -24.69 -2.44
C VAL A 315 6.06 -25.25 -1.27
N LYS A 316 6.97 -24.42 -0.72
CA LYS A 316 7.73 -24.70 0.50
C LYS A 316 7.47 -23.59 1.50
N LEU A 317 6.86 -23.88 2.65
CA LEU A 317 6.49 -22.88 3.65
C LEU A 317 6.87 -23.35 5.06
N THR A 318 7.49 -22.48 5.84
CA THR A 318 7.70 -22.73 7.27
C THR A 318 6.54 -22.10 8.03
N VAL A 319 5.67 -22.88 8.65
CA VAL A 319 4.52 -22.37 9.42
C VAL A 319 4.72 -22.67 10.89
N ASN A 320 4.85 -21.64 11.72
CA ASN A 320 5.16 -21.74 13.16
C ASN A 320 6.37 -22.66 13.44
N GLY A 321 7.41 -22.57 12.61
CA GLY A 321 8.62 -23.38 12.72
C GLY A 321 8.55 -24.77 12.08
N VAL A 322 7.39 -25.21 11.60
CA VAL A 322 7.22 -26.51 10.92
C VAL A 322 7.29 -26.33 9.40
N LEU A 323 8.14 -27.10 8.74
CA LEU A 323 8.27 -27.08 7.29
C LEU A 323 7.16 -27.89 6.62
N TYR A 324 6.49 -27.27 5.64
CA TYR A 324 5.54 -27.93 4.75
C TYR A 324 6.02 -27.82 3.30
N GLU A 325 5.91 -28.92 2.56
CA GLU A 325 6.22 -28.99 1.13
C GLU A 325 5.10 -29.72 0.38
N ASP A 326 4.50 -29.07 -0.62
CA ASP A 326 3.38 -29.63 -1.39
C ASP A 326 3.33 -29.14 -2.84
N TRP A 327 2.73 -29.94 -3.71
CA TRP A 327 2.28 -29.51 -5.04
C TRP A 327 0.86 -28.97 -4.97
N VAL A 328 0.66 -27.72 -5.35
CA VAL A 328 -0.65 -27.03 -5.29
C VAL A 328 -1.05 -26.43 -6.63
N GLU A 329 -2.33 -26.15 -6.80
CA GLU A 329 -2.77 -25.31 -7.93
C GLU A 329 -2.15 -23.90 -7.79
N PRO A 330 -1.70 -23.26 -8.88
CA PRO A 330 -1.10 -21.92 -8.81
C PRO A 330 -1.98 -20.85 -8.14
N ARG A 331 -3.30 -21.01 -8.25
CA ARG A 331 -4.31 -20.12 -7.64
C ARG A 331 -4.64 -20.42 -6.18
N THR A 332 -4.05 -21.44 -5.57
CA THR A 332 -4.27 -21.77 -4.16
C THR A 332 -3.92 -20.57 -3.29
N LEU A 333 -4.94 -19.96 -2.67
CA LEU A 333 -4.73 -18.85 -1.74
C LEU A 333 -3.96 -19.33 -0.52
N LEU A 334 -3.09 -18.48 0.05
CA LEU A 334 -2.34 -18.83 1.25
C LEU A 334 -3.29 -19.18 2.41
N LEU A 335 -4.42 -18.48 2.54
CA LEU A 335 -5.47 -18.81 3.51
C LEU A 335 -5.95 -20.27 3.38
N ASP A 336 -6.21 -20.73 2.15
CA ASP A 336 -6.72 -22.07 1.90
C ASP A 336 -5.66 -23.13 2.15
N TYR A 337 -4.42 -22.85 1.74
CA TYR A 337 -3.29 -23.72 2.04
C TYR A 337 -3.10 -23.90 3.55
N LEU A 338 -3.01 -22.82 4.32
CA LEU A 338 -2.84 -22.88 5.78
C LEU A 338 -3.97 -23.68 6.45
N ARG A 339 -5.22 -23.44 6.06
CA ARG A 339 -6.37 -24.15 6.61
C ARG A 339 -6.37 -25.64 6.26
N SER A 340 -5.90 -26.00 5.06
CA SER A 340 -5.72 -27.41 4.68
C SER A 340 -4.67 -28.14 5.53
N LYS A 341 -3.74 -27.39 6.15
CA LYS A 341 -2.73 -27.89 7.09
C LYS A 341 -3.19 -27.88 8.56
N GLY A 342 -4.48 -27.68 8.82
CA GLY A 342 -5.02 -27.63 10.19
C GLY A 342 -4.76 -26.31 10.92
N VAL A 343 -4.35 -25.26 10.21
CA VAL A 343 -4.17 -23.90 10.75
C VAL A 343 -5.51 -23.15 10.76
N GLY A 344 -6.47 -23.71 11.50
CA GLY A 344 -7.86 -23.26 11.54
C GLY A 344 -8.09 -21.94 12.28
N GLU A 345 -7.13 -21.47 13.07
CA GLU A 345 -7.17 -20.19 13.77
C GLU A 345 -7.15 -19.01 12.81
N VAL A 346 -6.56 -19.16 11.62
CA VAL A 346 -6.60 -18.15 10.56
C VAL A 346 -7.98 -18.23 9.89
N ARG A 347 -8.78 -17.18 10.09
CA ARG A 347 -10.19 -17.19 9.69
C ARG A 347 -10.41 -16.58 8.32
N ARG A 348 -11.32 -17.21 7.57
CA ARG A 348 -11.96 -16.62 6.39
C ARG A 348 -12.93 -15.52 6.85
N GLY A 349 -12.92 -14.39 6.15
CA GLY A 349 -13.73 -13.21 6.49
C GLY A 349 -14.56 -12.76 5.31
N CYS A 350 -14.30 -11.54 4.83
CA CYS A 350 -15.02 -10.95 3.70
C CYS A 350 -14.61 -11.48 2.31
N ASP A 351 -13.51 -12.22 2.20
CA ASP A 351 -12.89 -12.65 0.93
C ASP A 351 -12.54 -11.57 -0.10
N GLU A 352 -12.76 -10.30 0.23
CA GLU A 352 -12.35 -9.14 -0.59
C GLU A 352 -11.03 -8.49 -0.13
N GLY A 353 -10.40 -9.03 0.91
CA GLY A 353 -9.20 -8.40 1.48
C GLY A 353 -9.48 -7.12 2.28
N LYS A 354 -10.73 -6.83 2.66
CA LYS A 354 -11.10 -5.64 3.42
C LYS A 354 -10.99 -5.81 4.94
N CYS A 355 -11.50 -6.91 5.49
CA CYS A 355 -11.68 -7.05 6.94
C CYS A 355 -10.42 -7.36 7.76
N GLY A 356 -9.37 -7.90 7.13
CA GLY A 356 -8.14 -8.30 7.83
C GLY A 356 -8.26 -9.54 8.74
N ALA A 357 -9.39 -10.27 8.71
CA ALA A 357 -9.55 -11.48 9.52
C ALA A 357 -8.46 -12.51 9.19
N CYS A 358 -8.15 -12.75 7.92
CA CYS A 358 -7.15 -13.71 7.48
C CYS A 358 -5.67 -13.29 7.69
N THR A 359 -5.38 -12.32 8.56
CA THR A 359 -4.03 -11.76 8.70
C THR A 359 -3.10 -12.77 9.36
N VAL A 360 -1.92 -12.95 8.77
CA VAL A 360 -0.79 -13.72 9.31
C VAL A 360 0.47 -12.87 9.26
N LEU A 361 1.52 -13.24 10.00
CA LEU A 361 2.83 -12.63 9.86
C LEU A 361 3.63 -13.43 8.84
N MET A 362 4.01 -12.84 7.72
CA MET A 362 4.93 -13.41 6.73
C MET A 362 6.27 -12.71 6.87
N ASP A 363 7.31 -13.45 7.26
CA ASP A 363 8.63 -12.93 7.61
C ASP A 363 8.54 -11.74 8.60
N GLY A 364 7.66 -11.86 9.61
CA GLY A 364 7.45 -10.82 10.62
C GLY A 364 6.59 -9.63 10.19
N ARG A 365 6.14 -9.56 8.93
CA ARG A 365 5.26 -8.50 8.41
C ARG A 365 3.82 -8.99 8.30
N ALA A 366 2.85 -8.18 8.72
CA ALA A 366 1.45 -8.56 8.63
C ALA A 366 0.99 -8.57 7.16
N VAL A 367 0.36 -9.65 6.72
CA VAL A 367 -0.19 -9.79 5.36
C VAL A 367 -1.56 -10.46 5.37
N LYS A 368 -2.40 -10.13 4.39
CA LYS A 368 -3.71 -10.77 4.21
C LYS A 368 -3.56 -12.05 3.40
N SER A 369 -3.58 -13.20 4.07
CA SER A 369 -3.41 -14.51 3.41
C SER A 369 -4.48 -14.85 2.35
N CYS A 370 -5.63 -14.17 2.35
CA CYS A 370 -6.64 -14.30 1.28
C CYS A 370 -6.32 -13.48 0.01
N MET A 371 -5.30 -12.61 0.04
CA MET A 371 -4.92 -11.70 -1.05
C MET A 371 -3.62 -12.10 -1.74
N ILE A 372 -3.03 -13.23 -1.35
CA ILE A 372 -1.81 -13.79 -1.96
C ILE A 372 -1.98 -15.31 -2.13
N THR A 373 -1.26 -15.88 -3.10
CA THR A 373 -1.24 -17.34 -3.30
C THR A 373 -0.17 -18.00 -2.44
N ALA A 374 -0.33 -19.30 -2.18
CA ALA A 374 0.71 -20.12 -1.56
C ALA A 374 1.98 -20.17 -2.42
N ALA A 375 1.85 -20.11 -3.76
CA ALA A 375 2.96 -19.99 -4.70
C ALA A 375 3.77 -18.70 -4.47
N GLN A 376 3.09 -17.55 -4.36
CA GLN A 376 3.74 -16.27 -4.07
C GLN A 376 4.44 -16.25 -2.71
N ALA A 377 3.86 -16.93 -1.72
CA ALA A 377 4.43 -17.07 -0.38
C ALA A 377 5.52 -18.16 -0.29
N SER A 378 5.76 -18.95 -1.34
CA SER A 378 6.73 -20.05 -1.29
C SER A 378 8.14 -19.56 -0.95
N GLY A 379 8.80 -20.26 -0.04
CA GLY A 379 10.11 -19.97 0.55
C GLY A 379 10.07 -19.02 1.76
N ARG A 380 8.88 -18.69 2.28
CA ARG A 380 8.67 -17.76 3.40
C ARG A 380 8.37 -18.47 4.73
N SER A 381 8.55 -17.72 5.82
CA SER A 381 8.07 -18.10 7.15
C SER A 381 6.73 -17.44 7.47
N ILE A 382 5.77 -18.23 7.92
CA ILE A 382 4.45 -17.80 8.36
C ILE A 382 4.32 -18.03 9.86
N THR A 383 4.10 -16.95 10.61
CA THR A 383 3.78 -17.00 12.03
C THR A 383 2.31 -16.66 12.25
N THR A 384 1.59 -17.53 12.94
CA THR A 384 0.20 -17.33 13.37
C THR A 384 0.16 -16.95 14.85
N MET A 385 -1.04 -16.73 15.40
CA MET A 385 -1.18 -16.45 16.83
C MET A 385 -0.66 -17.58 17.72
N ARG A 386 -0.72 -18.83 17.27
CA ARG A 386 -0.11 -19.94 18.00
C ARG A 386 1.42 -19.83 18.00
N GLY A 387 2.01 -19.43 16.87
CA GLY A 387 3.46 -19.24 16.75
C GLY A 387 4.02 -18.04 17.52
N LEU A 388 3.18 -17.12 18.00
CA LEU A 388 3.62 -16.02 18.87
C LEU A 388 3.88 -16.46 20.32
N MET A 389 3.33 -17.60 20.74
CA MET A 389 3.54 -18.12 22.10
C MET A 389 4.95 -18.70 22.25
N ARG A 390 5.56 -18.58 23.43
CA ARG A 390 6.87 -19.20 23.76
C ARG A 390 6.75 -19.96 25.07
N GLY A 391 7.14 -21.24 25.09
CA GLY A 391 7.12 -22.05 26.31
C GLY A 391 5.75 -22.20 26.97
N GLY A 392 4.65 -22.14 26.19
CA GLY A 392 3.28 -22.15 26.70
C GLY A 392 2.75 -20.79 27.18
N GLU A 393 3.60 -19.76 27.25
CA GLU A 393 3.22 -18.41 27.67
C GLU A 393 2.63 -17.57 26.53
N LEU A 394 1.61 -16.79 26.86
CA LEU A 394 1.01 -15.81 25.94
C LEU A 394 1.96 -14.65 25.67
N HIS A 395 2.05 -14.26 24.40
CA HIS A 395 2.72 -13.02 23.99
C HIS A 395 2.07 -11.80 24.67
N PRO A 396 2.82 -10.72 25.00
CA PRO A 396 2.27 -9.50 25.60
C PRO A 396 0.99 -8.97 24.93
N ILE A 397 0.94 -9.01 23.60
CA ILE A 397 -0.25 -8.65 22.81
C ILE A 397 -1.44 -9.56 23.13
N GLN A 398 -1.25 -10.88 23.13
CA GLN A 398 -2.32 -11.82 23.44
C GLN A 398 -2.85 -11.59 24.86
N ARG A 399 -1.94 -11.41 25.82
CA ARG A 399 -2.28 -11.15 27.22
C ARG A 399 -3.06 -9.84 27.39
N ALA A 400 -2.63 -8.76 26.73
CA ALA A 400 -3.32 -7.47 26.79
C ALA A 400 -4.75 -7.54 26.21
N PHE A 401 -4.95 -8.28 25.10
CA PHE A 401 -6.28 -8.47 24.52
C PHE A 401 -7.22 -9.28 25.42
N VAL A 402 -6.69 -10.24 26.18
CA VAL A 402 -7.47 -10.98 27.20
C VAL A 402 -7.89 -10.06 28.34
N GLU A 403 -6.94 -9.34 28.93
CA GLU A 403 -7.19 -8.50 30.10
C GLU A 403 -8.11 -7.31 29.82
N GLU A 404 -8.03 -6.73 28.63
CA GLU A 404 -8.90 -5.62 28.21
C GLU A 404 -10.22 -6.10 27.59
N TYR A 405 -10.54 -7.40 27.64
CA TYR A 405 -11.76 -7.98 27.08
C TYR A 405 -11.97 -7.65 25.58
N ALA A 406 -10.87 -7.55 24.82
CA ALA A 406 -10.85 -7.21 23.40
C ALA A 406 -11.20 -8.41 22.48
N LEU A 407 -11.99 -9.37 22.98
CA LEU A 407 -12.18 -10.71 22.40
C LEU A 407 -13.65 -11.12 22.15
N GLN A 408 -14.60 -10.19 22.20
CA GLN A 408 -16.07 -10.39 22.06
C GLN A 408 -16.51 -11.69 21.32
N CYS A 409 -16.64 -11.68 19.99
CA CYS A 409 -16.89 -12.91 19.21
C CYS A 409 -15.61 -13.64 18.77
N GLY A 410 -14.43 -13.04 19.00
CA GLY A 410 -13.13 -13.59 18.68
C GLY A 410 -12.75 -13.74 17.19
N TRP A 411 -13.69 -13.60 16.24
CA TRP A 411 -13.44 -13.96 14.83
C TRP A 411 -12.30 -13.17 14.18
N CYS A 412 -12.31 -11.85 14.36
CA CYS A 412 -11.31 -10.94 13.79
C CYS A 412 -10.05 -10.79 14.66
N THR A 413 -10.09 -11.24 15.93
CA THR A 413 -9.13 -10.83 16.94
C THR A 413 -7.71 -11.30 16.64
N HIS A 414 -7.54 -12.54 16.15
CA HIS A 414 -6.23 -13.03 15.73
C HIS A 414 -5.61 -12.17 14.62
N GLY A 415 -6.43 -11.69 13.69
CA GLY A 415 -5.98 -10.80 12.62
C GLY A 415 -5.61 -9.40 13.12
N PHE A 416 -6.32 -8.88 14.13
CA PHE A 416 -5.92 -7.65 14.84
C PHE A 416 -4.58 -7.84 15.54
N MET A 417 -4.41 -8.89 16.33
CA MET A 417 -3.17 -9.16 17.05
C MET A 417 -1.96 -9.31 16.12
N ALA A 418 -2.12 -9.96 14.95
CA ALA A 418 -1.07 -10.04 13.94
C ALA A 418 -0.69 -8.66 13.37
N ALA A 419 -1.68 -7.85 13.01
CA ALA A 419 -1.44 -6.48 12.52
C ALA A 419 -0.79 -5.59 13.60
N VAL A 420 -1.23 -5.73 14.85
CA VAL A 420 -0.69 -5.01 16.00
C VAL A 420 0.73 -5.43 16.31
N HIS A 421 1.07 -6.71 16.18
CA HIS A 421 2.44 -7.18 16.33
C HIS A 421 3.36 -6.48 15.34
N ASP A 422 3.03 -6.52 14.06
CA ASP A 422 3.82 -5.84 13.04
C ASP A 422 3.89 -4.31 13.29
N TYR A 423 2.76 -3.69 13.65
CA TYR A 423 2.72 -2.27 13.98
C TYR A 423 3.67 -1.89 15.14
N LEU A 424 3.56 -2.57 16.29
CA LEU A 424 4.37 -2.24 17.46
C LEU A 424 5.85 -2.57 17.28
N THR A 425 6.17 -3.59 16.49
CA THR A 425 7.56 -4.00 16.22
C THR A 425 8.21 -3.14 15.13
N ASN A 426 7.48 -2.83 14.06
CA ASN A 426 8.07 -2.34 12.81
C ASN A 426 7.61 -0.95 12.39
N ILE A 427 6.61 -0.37 13.05
CA ILE A 427 6.09 0.95 12.73
C ILE A 427 6.34 1.92 13.88
N ASP A 428 5.59 1.73 14.96
CA ASP A 428 5.51 2.66 16.08
C ASP A 428 5.23 1.88 17.37
N GLY A 429 6.27 1.75 18.20
CA GLY A 429 6.19 1.08 19.49
C GLY A 429 5.48 1.89 20.57
N ASP A 430 5.13 3.16 20.31
CA ASP A 430 4.42 4.03 21.25
C ASP A 430 2.90 3.98 21.08
N ALA A 431 2.42 3.48 19.95
CA ALA A 431 1.01 3.41 19.60
C ALA A 431 0.32 4.77 19.61
N ASP A 432 0.95 5.73 18.93
CA ASP A 432 0.38 7.02 18.59
C ASP A 432 -0.98 6.85 17.87
N ASP A 433 -1.97 7.61 18.31
CA ASP A 433 -3.35 7.48 17.84
C ASP A 433 -3.52 7.77 16.34
N GLU A 434 -2.73 8.69 15.80
CA GLU A 434 -2.80 9.06 14.39
C GLU A 434 -2.21 7.95 13.51
N THR A 435 -1.00 7.50 13.86
CA THR A 435 -0.30 6.43 13.13
C THR A 435 -1.07 5.11 13.23
N LEU A 436 -1.65 4.83 14.41
CA LEU A 436 -2.47 3.64 14.65
C LEU A 436 -3.72 3.63 13.75
N ARG A 437 -4.44 4.76 13.64
CA ARG A 437 -5.64 4.90 12.79
C ARG A 437 -5.33 4.72 11.30
N LEU A 438 -4.11 5.02 10.86
CA LEU A 438 -3.67 4.81 9.48
C LEU A 438 -3.21 3.36 9.22
N SER A 439 -2.87 2.61 10.28
CA SER A 439 -2.20 1.31 10.15
C SER A 439 -3.10 0.12 10.47
N VAL A 440 -3.79 0.15 11.61
CA VAL A 440 -4.61 -0.97 12.09
C VAL A 440 -6.08 -0.69 11.76
N ARG A 441 -6.52 -1.16 10.58
CA ARG A 441 -7.87 -0.94 10.05
C ARG A 441 -8.68 -2.21 9.83
N ASN A 442 -8.36 -3.28 10.57
CA ASN A 442 -9.16 -4.49 10.57
C ASN A 442 -10.61 -4.16 10.95
N ILE A 443 -11.57 -4.89 10.36
CA ILE A 443 -13.00 -4.67 10.58
C ILE A 443 -13.49 -5.64 11.65
N CYS A 444 -14.01 -5.09 12.76
CA CYS A 444 -14.65 -5.84 13.82
C CYS A 444 -16.17 -5.78 13.68
N ARG A 445 -16.81 -6.93 13.41
CA ARG A 445 -18.28 -7.04 13.31
C ARG A 445 -19.00 -6.70 14.61
N CYS A 446 -18.39 -7.01 15.75
CA CYS A 446 -18.95 -6.73 17.08
C CYS A 446 -18.57 -5.34 17.62
N THR A 447 -17.95 -4.48 16.79
CA THR A 447 -17.65 -3.06 17.07
C THR A 447 -16.90 -2.76 18.38
N GLY A 448 -16.19 -3.73 18.95
CA GLY A 448 -15.43 -3.61 20.22
C GLY A 448 -14.16 -2.76 20.18
N TYR A 449 -14.09 -1.75 19.30
CA TYR A 449 -12.87 -0.99 18.99
C TYR A 449 -12.26 -0.27 20.20
N VAL A 450 -13.08 0.24 21.12
CA VAL A 450 -12.57 0.91 22.34
C VAL A 450 -11.67 -0.03 23.15
N GLN A 451 -12.10 -1.28 23.35
CA GLN A 451 -11.33 -2.28 24.08
C GLN A 451 -10.10 -2.75 23.29
N ILE A 452 -10.24 -2.88 21.97
CA ILE A 452 -9.11 -3.20 21.08
C ILE A 452 -8.02 -2.12 21.18
N ILE A 453 -8.37 -0.83 21.15
CA ILE A 453 -7.42 0.28 21.27
C ILE A 453 -6.74 0.26 22.65
N LYS A 454 -7.50 0.04 23.73
CA LYS A 454 -6.92 -0.11 25.08
C LYS A 454 -5.92 -1.28 25.14
N ALA A 455 -6.27 -2.42 24.57
CA ALA A 455 -5.39 -3.60 24.50
C ALA A 455 -4.09 -3.30 23.74
N ILE A 456 -4.17 -2.53 22.65
CA ILE A 456 -2.99 -2.14 21.86
C ILE A 456 -2.06 -1.25 22.68
N LYS A 457 -2.60 -0.20 23.34
CA LYS A 457 -1.80 0.70 24.18
C LYS A 457 -1.13 -0.04 25.34
N LYS A 458 -1.87 -0.94 25.99
CA LYS A 458 -1.32 -1.81 27.06
C LYS A 458 -0.27 -2.78 26.55
N ALA A 459 -0.44 -3.34 25.35
CA ALA A 459 0.57 -4.19 24.72
C ALA A 459 1.85 -3.40 24.43
N ALA A 460 1.72 -2.17 23.93
CA ALA A 460 2.84 -1.27 23.67
C ALA A 460 3.66 -1.00 24.94
N GLU A 461 2.99 -0.66 26.06
CA GLU A 461 3.65 -0.47 27.37
C GLU A 461 4.42 -1.72 27.82
N ARG A 462 3.83 -2.91 27.66
CA ARG A 462 4.47 -4.18 28.06
C ARG A 462 5.69 -4.53 27.22
N MET A 463 5.63 -4.24 25.92
CA MET A 463 6.72 -4.49 24.99
C MET A 463 7.91 -3.53 25.23
N ARG A 464 7.68 -2.33 25.80
CA ARG A 464 8.73 -1.35 26.13
C ARG A 464 9.57 -1.69 27.38
N GLY A 465 9.02 -2.37 28.39
CA GLY A 465 9.70 -2.45 29.70
C GLY A 465 9.42 -3.62 30.65
N GLY A 466 8.77 -4.72 30.22
CA GLY A 466 8.46 -5.85 31.11
C GLY A 466 9.44 -7.05 31.01
N PRO A 467 9.46 -7.99 31.99
CA PRO A 467 10.13 -9.29 31.87
C PRO A 467 9.74 -10.07 30.61
N ALA A 468 8.50 -9.87 30.14
CA ALA A 468 8.01 -10.44 28.89
C ALA A 468 8.69 -9.84 27.64
N ALA A 469 9.17 -8.59 27.69
CA ALA A 469 9.97 -8.03 26.59
C ALA A 469 11.30 -8.78 26.43
N VAL A 470 11.88 -9.32 27.51
CA VAL A 470 13.11 -10.13 27.45
C VAL A 470 12.82 -11.52 26.87
N LEU A 471 11.71 -12.15 27.26
CA LEU A 471 11.33 -13.48 26.78
C LEU A 471 10.95 -13.49 25.29
N PHE A 472 10.41 -12.37 24.77
CA PHE A 472 9.86 -12.27 23.41
C PHE A 472 10.66 -11.38 22.45
N ARG A 473 11.76 -10.74 22.88
CA ARG A 473 12.73 -10.11 21.96
C ARG A 473 13.35 -11.21 21.07
N GLN A 474 13.26 -11.03 19.75
CA GLN A 474 14.10 -11.67 18.74
C GLN A 474 14.46 -10.62 17.71
#